data_AF-A0A951PHT1-F1
#
_entry.id   AF-A0A951PHT1-F1
#
_cell.length_a   1.000
_cell.length_b   1.000
_cell.length_c   1.000
_cell.angle_alpha   90.00
_cell.angle_beta   90.00
_cell.angle_gamma   90.00
#
_symmetry.space_group_name_H-M   'P 1'
#
loop_
_entity.id
_entity.type
_entity.pdbx_description
1 polymer ?
#
loop_
_entity_poly.entity_id
_entity_poly.type
_entity_poly.pdbx_seq_one_letter_code
_entity_poly.pdbx_strand_id
1 'polypeptide(L)' 'MKKKPLSLRIEENRLEKLKGYANLKKKTMTQLIEDWIDRLPPLPSDDCT' A
#
# COMPACT_ATOMS: atom_id res chain seq x y z
N MET A 1 4.27 -4.63 15.49
CA MET A 1 2.88 -4.59 14.97
C MET A 1 2.55 -5.93 14.32
N LYS A 2 1.35 -6.49 14.57
CA LYS A 2 0.91 -7.74 13.91
C LYS A 2 0.66 -7.43 12.43
N LYS A 3 1.49 -7.98 11.54
CA LYS A 3 1.33 -7.81 10.09
C LYS A 3 0.32 -8.83 9.57
N LYS A 4 -0.63 -8.38 8.75
CA LYS A 4 -1.55 -9.26 8.01
C LYS A 4 -1.18 -9.24 6.53
N PRO A 5 -1.24 -10.38 5.81
CA PRO A 5 -1.02 -10.39 4.38
C PRO A 5 -2.15 -9.64 3.67
N LEU A 6 -1.80 -8.82 2.68
CA LEU A 6 -2.73 -8.13 1.81
C LEU A 6 -2.82 -8.89 0.48
N SER A 7 -3.96 -9.53 0.23
CA SER A 7 -4.23 -10.21 -1.04
C SER A 7 -5.04 -9.29 -1.95
N LEU A 8 -4.49 -8.96 -3.12
CA LEU A 8 -5.11 -8.07 -4.11
C LEU A 8 -5.08 -8.75 -5.48
N ARG A 9 -6.19 -8.62 -6.22
CA ARG A 9 -6.22 -8.95 -7.65
C ARG A 9 -5.91 -7.69 -8.42
N ILE A 10 -4.87 -7.74 -9.25
CA ILE A 10 -4.42 -6.61 -10.06
C ILE A 10 -3.95 -7.13 -11.42
N GLU A 11 -4.11 -6.31 -12.45
CA GLU A 11 -3.56 -6.59 -13.78
C GLU A 11 -2.03 -6.69 -13.73
N GLU A 12 -1.46 -7.60 -14.51
CA GLU A 12 -0.01 -7.87 -14.56
C GLU A 12 0.80 -6.60 -14.88
N ASN A 13 0.37 -5.82 -15.86
CA ASN A 13 1.03 -4.57 -16.25
C ASN A 13 1.15 -3.56 -15.08
N ARG A 14 0.14 -3.51 -14.21
CA ARG A 14 0.18 -2.64 -13.02
C ARG A 14 1.12 -3.20 -11.96
N LEU A 15 1.18 -4.52 -11.81
CA LEU A 15 2.11 -5.19 -10.89
C LEU A 15 3.57 -4.93 -11.32
N GLU A 16 3.86 -5.01 -12.61
CA GLU A 16 5.19 -4.72 -13.16
C GLU A 16 5.59 -3.26 -12.95
N LYS A 17 4.67 -2.31 -13.20
CA LYS A 17 4.88 -0.89 -12.89
C LYS A 17 5.19 -0.67 -11.41
N LEU A 18 4.45 -1.33 -10.52
CA LEU A 18 4.67 -1.24 -9.08
C LEU A 18 6.04 -1.79 -8.67
N LYS A 19 6.46 -2.94 -9.23
CA LYS A 19 7.80 -3.51 -9.03
C LYS A 19 8.89 -2.56 -9.51
N GLY A 20 8.75 -2.00 -10.72
CA GLY A 20 9.70 -1.05 -11.29
C GLY A 20 9.85 0.20 -10.42
N TYR A 21 8.73 0.77 -9.97
CA TYR A 21 8.74 1.94 -9.10
C TYR A 21 9.36 1.66 -7.72
N ALA A 22 9.07 0.50 -7.15
CA ALA A 22 9.67 0.06 -5.89
C ALA A 22 11.20 -0.05 -6.01
N ASN A 23 11.69 -0.61 -7.11
CA ASN A 23 13.13 -0.70 -7.40
C ASN A 23 13.79 0.68 -7.52
N LEU A 24 13.17 1.59 -8.28
CA LEU A 24 13.65 2.98 -8.42
C LEU A 24 13.75 3.70 -7.07
N LYS A 25 12.79 3.46 -6.16
CA LYS A 25 12.78 4.05 -4.82
C LYS A 25 13.62 3.32 -3.79
N LYS A 26 14.27 2.20 -4.15
CA LYS A 26 14.99 1.31 -3.22
C LYS A 26 14.13 0.88 -2.02
N LYS A 27 12.82 0.69 -2.24
CA LYS A 27 11.85 0.25 -1.24
C LYS A 27 11.21 -1.07 -1.68
N THR A 28 10.71 -1.85 -0.73
CA THR A 28 9.85 -3.00 -1.07
C THR A 28 8.47 -2.52 -1.53
N MET A 29 7.77 -3.32 -2.34
CA MET A 29 6.40 -3.01 -2.76
C MET A 29 5.47 -2.83 -1.55
N THR A 30 5.66 -3.64 -0.49
CA THR A 30 4.91 -3.52 0.77
C THR A 30 5.14 -2.19 1.43
N GLN A 31 6.41 -1.77 1.61
CA GLN A 31 6.73 -0.47 2.21
C GLN A 31 6.20 0.70 1.38
N LEU A 32 6.16 0.55 0.07
CA LEU A 32 5.59 1.57 -0.81
C LEU A 32 4.08 1.72 -0.59
N ILE A 33 3.38 0.59 -0.47
CA ILE A 33 1.95 0.55 -0.16
C ILE A 33 1.69 1.10 1.25
N GLU A 34 2.50 0.72 2.25
CA GLU A 34 2.41 1.28 3.61
C GLU A 34 2.61 2.80 3.59
N ASP A 35 3.64 3.32 2.92
CA ASP A 35 3.91 4.76 2.76
C ASP A 35 2.75 5.51 2.08
N TRP A 36 2.05 4.85 1.14
CA TRP A 36 0.85 5.42 0.52
C TRP A 36 -0.37 5.40 1.44
N ILE A 37 -0.54 4.34 2.23
CA ILE A 37 -1.63 4.22 3.20
C ILE A 37 -1.45 5.25 4.33
N ASP A 38 -0.23 5.44 4.84
CA ASP A 38 0.08 6.44 5.87
C ASP A 38 -0.20 7.89 5.43
N ARG A 39 -0.25 8.15 4.12
CA ARG A 39 -0.60 9.47 3.57
C ARG A 39 -2.11 9.70 3.44
N LEU A 40 -2.92 8.67 3.64
CA LEU A 40 -4.37 8.82 3.60
C LEU A 40 -4.84 9.66 4.79
N PRO A 41 -5.85 10.53 4.61
CA PRO A 41 -6.42 11.26 5.74
C PRO A 41 -6.98 10.27 6.77
N PRO A 42 -6.99 10.63 8.06
CA PRO A 42 -7.66 9.81 9.05
C PRO A 42 -9.12 9.64 8.63
N LEU A 43 -9.59 8.40 8.63
CA LEU A 43 -11.01 8.14 8.41
C LEU A 43 -11.77 8.79 9.56
N PRO A 44 -12.91 9.46 9.30
CA PRO A 44 -13.77 9.91 10.38
C PRO A 44 -14.07 8.68 11.23
N SER A 45 -13.74 8.76 12.52
CA SER A 45 -14.14 7.73 13.46
C SER A 45 -15.67 7.76 13.47
N ASP A 46 -16.33 6.67 13.07
CA ASP A 46 -17.74 6.41 13.41
C ASP A 46 -17.87 6.19 14.94
N ASP A 47 -17.29 7.06 15.75
CA ASP A 47 -17.50 7.16 17.20
C ASP A 47 -18.30 8.44 17.45
N CYS A 48 -19.49 8.50 16.84
CA CYS A 48 -20.55 9.42 17.24
C CYS A 48 -21.87 8.93 16.63
N THR A 49 -22.49 7.92 17.24
CA THR A 49 -23.95 7.77 17.51
C THR A 49 -24.23 6.39 18.09
#